data_AF-A0A7K4HDK4-F1
#
_entry.id   AF-A0A7K4HDK4-F1
#
_cell.length_a   1.000
_cell.length_b   1.000
_cell.length_c   1.000
_cell.angle_alpha   90.00
_cell.angle_beta   90.00
_cell.angle_gamma   90.00
#
_symmetry.space_group_name_H-M   'P 1'
#
loop_
_entity.id
_entity.type
_entity.pdbx_description
1 polymer ?
#
loop_
_entity_poly.entity_id
_entity_poly.type
_entity_poly.pdbx_seq_one_letter_code
_entity_poly.pdbx_strand_id
1 'polypeptide(L)'
;MINIPDVRIKTPNLDEIFEKWKERSVRQDKKKMEKQFGTKGAIFSLDAVSAAEYVKDTQKEAAIYFAIKKTVGEVSKGTEEKIVLAPRVPRETFYSFKGNAKLNKDNWKGSELEPTYETLKTIPCKNCSGKGYIEDKCKTCKGTGKIEEKVTILSGEDQKKEDKPFTYPCGVCYGTGTSKEQCRDCGGHKNMYKYQILPVPFKTVVTGIPVLHSSAQTKYEKEIERDLHQMIEEVEGIRFTEFKDLEAKAEPSLGYWNKNIKKTISAASSDHKTYSKDKEAQITTQIYLFPMIQMFCETKKGAKFEIYSLGSANKFMIYSNF
;
A
#
# COMPACT_ATOMS: atom_id res chain seq x y z
N MET A 1 -35.29 -6.31 25.99
CA MET A 1 -34.99 -4.88 25.72
C MET A 1 -33.95 -4.46 26.75
N ILE A 2 -32.70 -4.24 26.32
CA ILE A 2 -31.66 -3.73 27.22
C ILE A 2 -31.91 -2.23 27.33
N ASN A 3 -32.36 -1.80 28.52
CA ASN A 3 -32.56 -0.41 28.86
C ASN A 3 -31.17 0.24 28.93
N ILE A 4 -30.70 0.80 27.81
CA ILE A 4 -29.46 1.59 27.79
C ILE A 4 -29.79 2.83 28.62
N PRO A 5 -29.11 3.07 29.76
CA PRO A 5 -29.41 4.19 30.64
C PRO A 5 -29.32 5.50 29.86
N ASP A 6 -29.96 6.54 30.39
CA ASP A 6 -29.87 7.90 29.85
C ASP A 6 -28.42 8.40 30.02
N VAL A 7 -27.51 7.97 29.13
CA VAL A 7 -26.07 8.20 29.26
C VAL A 7 -25.79 9.64 28.86
N ARG A 8 -25.91 10.54 29.82
CA ARG A 8 -25.45 11.92 29.69
C ARG A 8 -23.95 11.97 29.91
N ILE A 9 -23.20 12.42 28.91
CA ILE A 9 -21.76 12.64 29.05
C ILE A 9 -21.50 14.07 29.51
N LYS A 10 -20.70 14.23 30.56
CA LYS A 10 -20.29 15.55 31.02
C LYS A 10 -19.13 16.03 30.15
N THR A 11 -19.27 17.20 29.55
CA THR A 11 -18.17 17.87 28.84
C THR A 11 -17.08 18.32 29.81
N PRO A 12 -15.80 18.32 29.40
CA PRO A 12 -14.71 18.83 30.21
C PRO A 12 -14.85 20.32 30.52
N ASN A 13 -14.31 20.73 31.67
CA ASN A 13 -14.33 22.13 32.07
C ASN A 13 -13.32 22.93 31.21
N LEU A 14 -13.67 24.17 30.86
CA LEU A 14 -12.82 25.06 30.07
C LEU A 14 -11.46 25.29 30.73
N ASP A 15 -11.45 25.46 32.05
CA ASP A 15 -10.21 25.65 32.80
C ASP A 15 -9.31 24.40 32.71
N GLU A 16 -9.89 23.20 32.85
CA GLU A 16 -9.15 21.93 32.76
C GLU A 16 -8.57 21.71 31.35
N ILE A 17 -9.34 22.06 30.31
CA ILE A 17 -8.87 22.01 28.93
C ILE A 17 -7.70 22.96 28.74
N PHE A 18 -7.84 24.20 29.21
CA PHE A 18 -6.81 25.23 29.05
C PHE A 18 -5.54 24.88 29.83
N GLU A 19 -5.66 24.36 31.06
CA GLU A 19 -4.50 23.95 31.86
C GLU A 19 -3.74 22.79 31.20
N LYS A 20 -4.43 21.72 30.78
CA LYS A 20 -3.78 20.61 30.07
C LYS A 20 -3.15 21.06 28.75
N TRP A 21 -3.78 21.99 28.02
CA TRP A 21 -3.17 22.60 26.83
C TRP A 21 -1.89 23.34 27.20
N LYS A 22 -1.93 24.20 28.21
CA LYS A 22 -0.81 25.03 28.66
C LYS A 22 0.39 24.17 29.07
N GLU A 23 0.16 23.10 29.83
CA GLU A 23 1.19 22.13 30.20
C GLU A 23 1.83 21.47 28.97
N ARG A 24 1.03 21.07 27.99
CA ARG A 24 1.52 20.46 26.75
C ARG A 24 2.32 21.46 25.90
N SER A 25 1.80 22.66 25.70
CA SER A 25 2.40 23.69 24.85
C SER A 25 3.74 24.18 25.38
N VAL A 26 3.92 24.26 26.69
CA VAL A 26 5.21 24.64 27.30
C VAL A 26 6.27 23.58 27.08
N ARG A 27 5.90 22.30 27.17
CA ARG A 27 6.82 21.19 26.90
C ARG A 27 7.25 21.16 25.43
N GLN A 28 6.37 21.58 24.52
CA GLN A 28 6.65 21.62 23.09
C GLN A 28 7.43 22.87 22.67
N ASP A 29 7.02 24.06 23.09
CA ASP A 29 7.65 25.32 22.69
C ASP A 29 7.53 26.41 23.78
N LYS A 30 8.34 26.25 24.84
CA LYS A 30 8.44 27.23 25.94
C LYS A 30 8.77 28.65 25.45
N LYS A 31 9.63 28.78 24.44
CA LYS A 31 10.07 30.09 23.92
C LYS A 31 8.91 30.84 23.28
N LYS A 32 8.07 30.14 22.51
CA LYS A 32 6.86 30.72 21.91
C LYS A 32 5.82 31.09 22.96
N MET A 33 5.62 30.25 23.97
CA MET A 33 4.75 30.56 25.12
C MET A 33 5.20 31.85 25.82
N GLU A 34 6.47 31.95 26.20
CA GLU A 34 7.02 33.16 26.82
C GLU A 34 6.92 34.38 25.89
N LYS A 35 7.18 34.21 24.59
CA LYS A 35 7.03 35.29 23.61
C LYS A 35 5.60 35.80 23.53
N GLN A 36 4.58 34.95 23.59
CA GLN A 36 3.18 35.36 23.38
C GLN A 36 2.48 35.80 24.66
N PHE A 37 2.81 35.17 25.79
CA PHE A 37 2.14 35.40 27.08
C PHE A 37 3.00 36.16 28.09
N GLY A 38 4.31 36.25 27.88
CA GLY A 38 5.23 36.96 28.77
C GLY A 38 5.03 38.48 28.76
N THR A 39 5.17 39.07 29.96
CA THR A 39 5.13 40.52 30.17
C THR A 39 6.54 41.08 30.20
N LYS A 40 6.79 42.19 29.50
CA LYS A 40 8.13 42.81 29.44
C LYS A 40 8.61 43.20 30.85
N GLY A 41 9.76 42.68 31.26
CA GLY A 41 10.38 42.97 32.56
C GLY A 41 9.91 42.07 33.71
N ALA A 42 9.02 41.11 33.46
CA ALA A 42 8.59 40.11 34.46
C ALA A 42 9.12 38.71 34.11
N ILE A 43 9.38 37.89 35.13
CA ILE A 43 9.72 36.47 34.94
C ILE A 43 8.47 35.74 34.44
N PHE A 44 8.60 35.01 33.33
CA PHE A 44 7.49 34.24 32.78
C PHE A 44 7.09 33.09 33.72
N SER A 45 5.83 33.10 34.15
CA SER A 45 5.19 32.03 34.92
C SER A 45 3.91 31.56 34.23
N LEU A 46 3.66 30.26 34.27
CA LEU A 46 2.44 29.65 33.74
C LEU A 46 1.21 29.94 34.59
N ASP A 47 1.40 30.21 35.88
CA ASP A 47 0.32 30.52 36.80
C ASP A 47 -0.33 31.88 36.46
N ALA A 48 0.41 32.75 35.76
CA ALA A 48 -0.09 34.03 35.26
C ALA A 48 -0.87 33.90 33.94
N VAL A 49 -0.98 32.69 33.37
CA VAL A 49 -1.69 32.42 32.11
C VAL A 49 -2.94 31.60 32.41
N SER A 50 -4.11 32.23 32.37
CA SER A 50 -5.39 31.62 32.74
C SER A 50 -6.43 31.67 31.62
N ALA A 51 -7.34 30.70 31.62
CA ALA A 51 -8.41 30.63 30.63
C ALA A 51 -9.27 31.92 30.63
N ALA A 52 -9.58 32.45 31.81
CA ALA A 52 -10.40 33.65 31.99
C ALA A 52 -9.84 34.89 31.27
N GLU A 53 -8.52 34.99 31.09
CA GLU A 53 -7.90 36.14 30.43
C GLU A 53 -7.82 35.96 28.90
N TYR A 54 -7.49 34.74 28.45
CA TYR A 54 -7.10 34.48 27.06
C TYR A 54 -8.18 33.81 26.21
N VAL A 55 -9.17 33.16 26.82
CA VAL A 55 -10.29 32.54 26.10
C VAL A 55 -11.34 33.61 25.83
N LYS A 56 -11.63 33.87 24.55
CA LYS A 56 -12.58 34.91 24.13
C LYS A 56 -13.95 34.36 23.82
N ASP A 57 -14.01 33.16 23.25
CA ASP A 57 -15.26 32.50 22.91
C ASP A 57 -15.09 30.97 22.96
N THR A 58 -16.20 30.26 23.11
CA THR A 58 -16.23 28.80 23.14
C THR A 58 -17.43 28.27 22.37
N GLN A 59 -17.20 27.27 21.53
CA GLN A 59 -18.24 26.55 20.82
C GLN A 59 -18.31 25.11 21.30
N LYS A 60 -19.54 24.66 21.58
CA LYS A 60 -19.83 23.26 21.92
C LYS A 60 -20.20 22.53 20.64
N GLU A 61 -19.40 21.53 20.32
CA GLU A 61 -19.44 20.75 19.08
C GLU A 61 -19.46 19.25 19.42
N ALA A 62 -19.47 18.39 18.41
CA ALA A 62 -19.43 16.95 18.58
C ALA A 62 -18.62 16.29 17.46
N ALA A 63 -18.06 15.13 17.74
CA ALA A 63 -17.47 14.27 16.72
C ALA A 63 -18.12 12.89 16.74
N ILE A 64 -18.30 12.32 15.56
CA ILE A 64 -18.88 10.99 15.36
C ILE A 64 -17.82 10.11 14.74
N TYR A 65 -17.60 8.95 15.34
CA TYR A 65 -16.57 8.02 14.91
C TYR A 65 -17.14 6.62 14.72
N PHE A 66 -16.73 5.96 13.64
CA PHE A 66 -16.89 4.52 13.47
C PHE A 66 -15.75 4.00 12.59
N ALA A 67 -15.38 2.72 12.73
CA ALA A 67 -14.34 2.10 11.91
C ALA A 67 -14.94 1.08 10.94
N ILE A 68 -14.42 1.08 9.72
CA ILE A 68 -14.80 0.15 8.66
C ILE A 68 -13.64 -0.78 8.32
N LYS A 69 -13.96 -1.98 7.87
CA LYS A 69 -13.06 -2.94 7.28
C LYS A 69 -13.33 -2.95 5.78
N LYS A 70 -12.34 -2.53 4.98
CA LYS A 70 -12.46 -2.48 3.53
C LYS A 70 -11.59 -3.54 2.88
N THR A 71 -12.17 -4.28 1.95
CA THR A 71 -11.46 -5.30 1.21
C THR A 71 -10.72 -4.67 0.02
N VAL A 72 -9.49 -4.20 0.20
CA VAL A 72 -8.69 -3.60 -0.88
C VAL A 72 -7.88 -4.70 -1.59
N GLY A 73 -7.53 -4.59 -2.87
CA GLY A 73 -6.60 -5.57 -3.46
C GLY A 73 -5.19 -5.13 -3.15
N GLU A 74 -4.40 -5.90 -2.40
CA GLU A 74 -2.99 -5.60 -2.18
C GLU A 74 -2.15 -6.40 -3.17
N VAL A 75 -1.28 -5.68 -3.87
CA VAL A 75 -0.36 -6.23 -4.86
C VAL A 75 0.94 -6.48 -4.13
N SER A 76 1.25 -7.75 -3.82
CA SER A 76 2.59 -8.10 -3.37
C SER A 76 3.59 -7.67 -4.45
N LYS A 77 4.60 -6.88 -4.05
CA LYS A 77 5.65 -6.41 -4.96
C LYS A 77 6.68 -7.52 -5.12
N GLY A 78 6.43 -8.42 -6.06
CA GLY A 78 7.39 -9.43 -6.48
C GLY A 78 7.10 -9.85 -7.91
N THR A 79 7.96 -9.45 -8.84
CA THR A 79 7.95 -9.98 -10.20
C THR A 79 9.25 -10.72 -10.39
N GLU A 80 9.18 -12.04 -10.52
CA GLU A 80 10.33 -12.86 -10.89
C GLU A 80 10.17 -13.35 -12.31
N GLU A 81 11.26 -13.37 -13.08
CA GLU A 81 11.26 -13.88 -14.45
C GLU A 81 12.01 -15.21 -14.50
N LYS A 82 11.40 -16.23 -15.10
CA LYS A 82 12.01 -17.56 -15.26
C LYS A 82 12.08 -17.93 -16.74
N ILE A 83 13.24 -18.47 -17.14
CA ILE A 83 13.49 -18.96 -18.50
C ILE A 83 13.70 -20.47 -18.43
N VAL A 84 12.95 -21.22 -19.23
CA VAL A 84 12.99 -22.69 -19.26
C VAL A 84 13.01 -23.24 -20.68
N LEU A 85 13.45 -24.50 -20.81
CA LEU A 85 13.38 -25.26 -22.06
C LEU A 85 11.96 -25.75 -22.33
N ALA A 86 11.63 -25.98 -23.60
CA ALA A 86 10.31 -26.46 -24.04
C ALA A 86 9.80 -27.69 -23.25
N PRO A 87 10.61 -28.74 -22.96
CA PRO A 87 10.14 -29.92 -22.23
C PRO A 87 9.84 -29.65 -20.74
N ARG A 88 10.32 -28.53 -20.19
CA ARG A 88 10.08 -28.15 -18.79
C ARG A 88 8.80 -27.33 -18.62
N VAL A 89 8.32 -26.65 -19.66
CA VAL A 89 7.08 -25.86 -19.62
C VAL A 89 5.88 -26.68 -19.16
N PRO A 90 5.54 -27.85 -19.75
CA PRO A 90 4.36 -28.62 -19.33
C PRO A 90 4.51 -29.28 -17.95
N ARG A 91 5.69 -29.19 -17.31
CA ARG A 91 5.91 -29.68 -15.94
C ARG A 91 5.63 -28.62 -14.87
N GLU A 92 5.46 -27.36 -15.27
CA GLU A 92 5.15 -26.25 -14.38
C GLU A 92 3.64 -25.99 -14.43
N THR A 93 3.05 -25.72 -13.26
CA THR A 93 1.64 -25.35 -13.16
C THR A 93 1.52 -23.85 -13.38
N PHE A 94 0.72 -23.44 -14.37
CA PHE A 94 0.45 -22.03 -14.66
C PHE A 94 -0.96 -21.65 -14.22
N TYR A 95 -1.09 -20.43 -13.74
CA TYR A 95 -2.37 -19.85 -13.35
C TYR A 95 -2.76 -18.74 -14.31
N SER A 96 -4.07 -18.62 -14.57
CA SER A 96 -4.64 -17.55 -15.37
C SER A 96 -5.58 -16.74 -14.51
N PHE A 97 -5.27 -15.46 -14.33
CA PHE A 97 -6.07 -14.51 -13.56
C PHE A 97 -6.85 -13.57 -14.48
N LYS A 98 -7.32 -14.08 -15.63
CA LYS A 98 -8.11 -13.26 -16.57
C LYS A 98 -9.45 -12.85 -15.95
N GLY A 99 -9.61 -11.54 -15.74
CA GLY A 99 -10.80 -10.90 -15.19
C GLY A 99 -10.49 -10.14 -13.90
N ASN A 100 -11.25 -9.08 -13.59
CA ASN A 100 -11.08 -8.29 -12.36
C ASN A 100 -11.47 -9.04 -11.07
N ALA A 101 -11.56 -10.37 -11.12
CA ALA A 101 -11.99 -11.21 -10.00
C ALA A 101 -10.83 -11.38 -9.02
N LYS A 102 -10.86 -10.60 -7.93
CA LYS A 102 -9.94 -10.79 -6.80
C LYS A 102 -10.29 -12.09 -6.06
N LEU A 103 -9.28 -12.89 -5.71
CA LEU A 103 -9.41 -14.19 -5.05
C LEU A 103 -9.48 -14.05 -3.52
N ASN A 104 -10.25 -14.90 -2.83
CA ASN A 104 -10.20 -14.97 -1.37
C ASN A 104 -8.95 -15.76 -0.94
N LYS A 105 -8.09 -15.14 -0.12
CA LYS A 105 -6.87 -15.76 0.42
C LYS A 105 -7.16 -17.03 1.21
N ASP A 106 -8.24 -17.06 1.99
CA ASP A 106 -8.59 -18.21 2.85
C ASP A 106 -8.94 -19.48 2.04
N ASN A 107 -9.40 -19.29 0.80
CA ASN A 107 -9.77 -20.39 -0.09
C ASN A 107 -8.62 -20.78 -1.04
N TRP A 108 -7.50 -20.04 -1.02
CA TRP A 108 -6.37 -20.26 -1.91
C TRP A 108 -5.40 -21.28 -1.32
N LYS A 109 -5.08 -22.32 -2.09
CA LYS A 109 -4.17 -23.40 -1.68
C LYS A 109 -2.75 -23.27 -2.25
N GLY A 110 -2.52 -22.29 -3.12
CA GLY A 110 -1.21 -22.04 -3.73
C GLY A 110 -0.37 -21.04 -2.95
N SER A 111 0.78 -20.69 -3.50
CA SER A 111 1.66 -19.63 -2.99
C SER A 111 1.10 -18.25 -3.31
N GLU A 112 1.65 -17.21 -2.69
CA GLU A 112 1.27 -15.81 -2.99
C GLU A 112 1.86 -15.29 -4.32
N LEU A 113 2.87 -15.97 -4.84
CA LEU A 113 3.56 -15.69 -6.10
C LEU A 113 3.47 -16.94 -6.97
N GLU A 114 2.87 -16.83 -8.15
CA GLU A 114 2.64 -17.99 -9.01
C GLU A 114 2.93 -17.71 -10.50
N PRO A 115 3.40 -18.73 -11.26
CA PRO A 115 3.62 -18.61 -12.69
C PRO A 115 2.33 -18.21 -13.44
N THR A 116 2.38 -17.08 -14.13
CA THR A 116 1.19 -16.54 -14.83
C THR A 116 1.21 -16.90 -16.31
N TYR A 117 0.18 -17.62 -16.77
CA TYR A 117 0.09 -18.14 -18.13
C TYR A 117 0.14 -17.02 -19.19
N GLU A 118 -0.49 -15.87 -18.92
CA GLU A 118 -0.54 -14.72 -19.84
C GLU A 118 0.84 -14.15 -20.18
N THR A 119 1.85 -14.42 -19.35
CA THR A 119 3.19 -13.88 -19.52
C THR A 119 4.12 -14.82 -20.28
N LEU A 120 3.66 -16.04 -20.62
CA LEU A 120 4.44 -17.04 -21.33
C LEU A 120 4.75 -16.54 -22.75
N LYS A 121 6.04 -16.34 -23.03
CA LYS A 121 6.57 -15.88 -24.32
C LYS A 121 7.68 -16.78 -24.82
N THR A 122 7.67 -17.04 -26.11
CA THR A 122 8.76 -17.75 -26.80
C THR A 122 9.91 -16.79 -27.04
N ILE A 123 11.13 -17.18 -26.65
CA ILE A 123 12.36 -16.45 -26.94
C ILE A 123 13.33 -17.34 -27.73
N PRO A 124 14.01 -16.83 -28.78
CA PRO A 124 15.02 -17.61 -29.48
C PRO A 124 16.21 -17.87 -28.57
N CYS A 125 16.87 -19.03 -28.72
CA CYS A 125 18.09 -19.31 -27.99
C CYS A 125 19.19 -18.31 -28.39
N LYS A 126 19.78 -17.61 -27.41
CA LYS A 126 20.83 -16.62 -27.65
C LYS A 126 22.09 -17.20 -28.29
N ASN A 127 22.39 -18.47 -28.00
CA ASN A 127 23.64 -19.11 -28.44
C ASN A 127 23.56 -19.66 -29.88
N CYS A 128 22.40 -20.17 -30.30
CA CYS A 128 22.21 -20.65 -31.69
C CYS A 128 21.31 -19.77 -32.54
N SER A 129 20.88 -18.61 -32.03
CA SER A 129 19.98 -17.67 -32.72
C SER A 129 18.75 -18.33 -33.34
N GLY A 130 18.18 -19.35 -32.67
CA GLY A 130 17.02 -20.09 -33.17
C GLY A 130 17.32 -21.19 -34.20
N LYS A 131 18.58 -21.46 -34.55
CA LYS A 131 18.93 -22.55 -35.48
C LYS A 131 18.81 -23.94 -34.84
N GLY A 132 19.06 -24.05 -33.53
CA GLY A 132 19.07 -25.31 -32.78
C GLY A 132 20.42 -26.05 -32.81
N TYR A 133 21.35 -25.59 -33.63
CA TYR A 133 22.70 -26.13 -33.76
C TYR A 133 23.71 -24.99 -33.93
N ILE A 134 24.95 -25.25 -33.55
CA ILE A 134 26.10 -24.38 -33.78
C ILE A 134 26.83 -24.92 -35.01
N GLU A 135 27.06 -24.04 -35.98
CA GLU A 135 27.79 -24.36 -37.21
C GLU A 135 29.24 -23.96 -37.01
N ASP A 136 30.09 -24.95 -36.73
CA ASP A 136 31.52 -24.75 -36.67
C ASP A 136 32.18 -25.20 -37.97
N LYS A 137 33.35 -24.61 -38.27
CA LYS A 137 34.17 -25.07 -39.39
C LYS A 137 34.61 -26.51 -39.10
N CYS A 138 34.44 -27.39 -40.09
CA CYS A 138 34.88 -28.77 -39.97
C CYS A 138 36.40 -28.79 -39.72
N LYS A 139 36.82 -29.39 -38.60
CA LYS A 139 38.23 -29.43 -38.19
C LYS A 139 39.11 -30.16 -39.22
N THR A 140 38.57 -31.16 -39.91
CA THR A 140 39.29 -32.00 -40.87
C THR A 140 39.60 -31.27 -42.18
N CYS A 141 38.63 -30.54 -42.75
CA CYS A 141 38.84 -29.78 -43.99
C CYS A 141 39.04 -28.28 -43.75
N LYS A 142 39.14 -27.84 -42.49
CA LYS A 142 39.29 -26.43 -42.08
C LYS A 142 38.24 -25.48 -42.70
N GLY A 143 37.07 -25.99 -43.08
CA GLY A 143 36.01 -25.22 -43.71
C GLY A 143 35.94 -25.28 -45.24
N THR A 144 36.87 -25.94 -45.93
CA THR A 144 36.89 -25.98 -47.40
C THR A 144 35.91 -27.00 -48.00
N GLY A 145 35.44 -27.97 -47.20
CA GLY A 145 34.60 -29.07 -47.66
C GLY A 145 35.34 -30.15 -48.46
N LYS A 146 36.60 -29.91 -48.83
CA LYS A 146 37.42 -30.81 -49.67
C LYS A 146 38.76 -31.09 -49.01
N ILE A 147 39.28 -32.30 -49.21
CA ILE A 147 40.65 -32.66 -48.82
C ILE A 147 41.46 -32.67 -50.11
N GLU A 148 42.60 -31.97 -50.10
CA GLU A 148 43.54 -31.92 -51.21
C GLU A 148 44.78 -32.74 -50.85
N GLU A 149 45.01 -33.80 -51.63
CA GLU A 149 46.20 -34.63 -51.52
C GLU A 149 46.98 -34.57 -52.83
N LYS A 150 48.31 -34.71 -52.77
CA LYS A 150 49.14 -34.82 -53.97
C LYS A 150 49.29 -36.28 -54.32
N VAL A 151 48.86 -36.66 -55.52
CA VAL A 151 49.05 -38.01 -56.04
C VAL A 151 50.16 -37.94 -57.08
N THR A 152 51.23 -38.69 -56.84
CA THR A 152 52.31 -38.85 -57.82
C THR A 152 51.84 -39.78 -58.93
N ILE A 153 51.77 -39.25 -60.15
CA ILE A 153 51.40 -39.99 -61.35
C ILE A 153 52.66 -40.19 -62.18
N LEU A 154 52.90 -41.44 -62.58
CA LEU A 154 53.97 -41.79 -63.50
C LEU A 154 53.41 -41.77 -64.92
N SER A 155 53.90 -40.86 -65.77
CA SER A 155 53.41 -40.69 -67.14
C SER A 155 54.48 -41.07 -68.17
N GLY A 156 54.12 -41.92 -69.14
CA GLY A 156 54.99 -42.38 -70.24
C GLY A 156 55.83 -43.62 -69.93
N GLU A 157 56.52 -44.17 -70.94
CA GLU A 157 57.41 -45.35 -70.81
C GLU A 157 58.63 -45.07 -69.92
N ASP A 158 59.09 -43.81 -69.88
CA ASP A 158 60.20 -43.35 -69.04
C ASP A 158 59.83 -43.11 -67.55
N GLN A 159 58.56 -43.34 -67.16
CA GLN A 159 58.04 -43.13 -65.80
C GLN A 159 58.37 -41.75 -65.19
N LYS A 160 58.14 -40.66 -65.92
CA LYS A 160 58.31 -39.31 -65.35
C LYS A 160 57.28 -39.06 -64.24
N LYS A 161 57.78 -38.72 -63.05
CA LYS A 161 56.97 -38.37 -61.87
C LYS A 161 56.38 -36.98 -62.02
N GLU A 162 55.06 -36.90 -62.10
CA GLU A 162 54.28 -35.67 -62.03
C GLU A 162 53.36 -35.72 -60.82
N ASP A 163 53.48 -34.78 -59.89
CA ASP A 163 52.52 -34.67 -58.79
C ASP A 163 51.29 -33.88 -59.26
N LYS A 164 50.14 -34.56 -59.33
CA LYS A 164 48.85 -33.90 -59.63
C LYS A 164 48.00 -33.78 -58.36
N PRO A 165 47.32 -32.65 -58.14
CA PRO A 165 46.40 -32.51 -57.01
C PRO A 165 45.18 -33.41 -57.22
N PHE A 166 44.86 -34.21 -56.21
CA PHE A 166 43.64 -35.01 -56.12
C PHE A 166 42.75 -34.40 -55.03
N THR A 167 41.51 -34.08 -55.39
CA THR A 167 40.57 -33.45 -54.46
C THR A 167 39.33 -34.33 -54.32
N TYR A 168 38.93 -34.60 -53.07
CA TYR A 168 37.74 -35.40 -52.77
C TYR A 168 36.96 -34.79 -51.61
N PRO A 169 35.64 -35.03 -51.52
CA PRO A 169 34.81 -34.46 -50.46
C PRO A 169 35.25 -34.98 -49.09
N CYS A 170 35.31 -34.08 -48.11
CA CYS A 170 35.68 -34.45 -46.75
C CYS A 170 34.63 -35.41 -46.15
N GLY A 171 35.06 -36.58 -45.69
CA GLY A 171 34.15 -37.62 -45.16
C GLY A 171 33.45 -37.27 -43.83
N VAL A 172 33.95 -36.26 -43.10
CA VAL A 172 33.35 -35.84 -41.81
C VAL A 172 32.23 -34.81 -42.00
N CYS A 173 32.38 -33.88 -42.96
CA CYS A 173 31.35 -32.89 -43.28
C CYS A 173 30.59 -33.22 -44.57
N TYR A 174 30.87 -34.35 -45.21
CA TYR A 174 30.28 -34.77 -46.48
C TYR A 174 30.27 -33.66 -47.55
N GLY A 175 31.35 -32.88 -47.64
CA GLY A 175 31.47 -31.78 -48.60
C GLY A 175 30.93 -30.41 -48.17
N THR A 176 30.24 -30.28 -47.03
CA THR A 176 29.62 -28.99 -46.63
C THR A 176 30.59 -27.98 -46.03
N GLY A 177 31.76 -28.42 -45.55
CA GLY A 177 32.73 -27.58 -44.84
C GLY A 177 32.36 -27.26 -43.39
N THR A 178 31.16 -27.60 -42.92
CA THR A 178 30.67 -27.27 -41.57
C THR A 178 30.23 -28.51 -40.80
N SER A 179 30.49 -28.53 -39.49
CA SER A 179 29.95 -29.50 -38.54
C SER A 179 28.80 -28.85 -37.77
N LYS A 180 27.67 -29.54 -37.71
CA LYS A 180 26.49 -29.10 -36.94
C LYS A 180 26.49 -29.81 -35.59
N GLU A 181 26.88 -29.10 -34.54
CA GLU A 181 26.76 -29.61 -33.18
C GLU A 181 25.43 -29.12 -32.57
N GLN A 182 24.74 -30.01 -31.86
CA GLN A 182 23.51 -29.64 -31.17
C GLN A 182 23.81 -28.56 -30.13
N CYS A 183 23.05 -27.46 -30.18
CA CYS A 183 23.27 -26.37 -29.23
C CYS A 183 22.99 -26.88 -27.81
N ARG A 184 24.01 -26.84 -26.95
CA ARG A 184 23.93 -27.34 -25.56
C ARG A 184 22.93 -26.56 -24.73
N ASP A 185 22.83 -25.26 -24.95
CA ASP A 185 21.99 -24.36 -24.15
C ASP A 185 20.49 -24.57 -24.41
N CYS A 186 20.10 -24.89 -25.65
CA CYS A 186 18.70 -25.16 -25.98
C CYS A 186 18.39 -26.65 -26.19
N GLY A 187 19.38 -27.53 -26.08
CA GLY A 187 19.21 -28.96 -26.37
C GLY A 187 18.63 -29.24 -27.75
N GLY A 188 18.90 -28.39 -28.76
CA GLY A 188 18.33 -28.54 -30.10
C GLY A 188 16.92 -27.97 -30.31
N HIS A 189 16.25 -27.46 -29.27
CA HIS A 189 14.85 -27.02 -29.34
C HIS A 189 14.62 -25.66 -30.03
N LYS A 190 15.68 -24.98 -30.46
CA LYS A 190 15.69 -23.65 -31.12
C LYS A 190 15.21 -22.49 -30.22
N ASN A 191 14.12 -22.68 -29.51
CA ASN A 191 13.46 -21.70 -28.66
C ASN A 191 13.51 -22.10 -27.17
N MET A 192 13.52 -21.09 -26.32
CA MET A 192 13.25 -21.19 -24.89
C MET A 192 11.94 -20.45 -24.58
N TYR A 193 11.41 -20.67 -23.39
CA TYR A 193 10.17 -20.04 -22.93
C TYR A 193 10.46 -19.20 -21.70
N LYS A 194 10.02 -17.94 -21.75
CA LYS A 194 10.11 -17.00 -20.64
C LYS A 194 8.71 -16.78 -20.08
N TYR A 195 8.57 -16.80 -18.77
CA TYR A 195 7.34 -16.41 -18.08
C TYR A 195 7.67 -15.63 -16.81
N GLN A 196 6.68 -14.92 -16.30
CA GLN A 196 6.77 -14.17 -15.06
C GLN A 196 5.97 -14.89 -13.96
N ILE A 197 6.56 -14.92 -12.78
CA ILE A 197 5.89 -15.29 -11.54
C ILE A 197 5.36 -13.97 -10.98
N LEU A 198 4.04 -13.85 -10.94
CA LEU A 198 3.34 -12.64 -10.52
C LEU A 198 2.59 -12.89 -9.21
N PRO A 199 2.32 -11.82 -8.45
CA PRO A 199 1.47 -11.92 -7.27
C PRO A 199 0.06 -12.36 -7.64
N VAL A 200 -0.47 -13.30 -6.85
CA VAL A 200 -1.87 -13.72 -6.95
C VAL A 200 -2.75 -12.54 -6.50
N PRO A 201 -3.77 -12.15 -7.28
CA PRO A 201 -4.59 -10.98 -6.97
C PRO A 201 -5.59 -11.28 -5.84
N PHE A 202 -5.11 -11.27 -4.60
CA PHE A 202 -5.96 -11.49 -3.44
C PHE A 202 -6.84 -10.28 -3.13
N LYS A 203 -8.01 -10.58 -2.56
CA LYS A 203 -8.79 -9.67 -1.73
C LYS A 203 -8.01 -9.45 -0.44
N THR A 204 -7.33 -8.32 -0.33
CA THR A 204 -6.77 -7.88 0.93
C THR A 204 -7.86 -7.27 1.79
N VAL A 205 -7.71 -7.36 3.10
CA VAL A 205 -8.72 -6.85 4.01
C VAL A 205 -8.06 -5.84 4.93
N VAL A 206 -8.22 -4.56 4.60
CA VAL A 206 -7.78 -3.46 5.44
C VAL A 206 -8.81 -3.33 6.56
N THR A 207 -8.48 -3.86 7.73
CA THR A 207 -9.31 -3.75 8.94
C THR A 207 -9.08 -2.41 9.62
N GLY A 208 -10.16 -1.74 10.03
CA GLY A 208 -10.07 -0.61 10.95
C GLY A 208 -9.73 0.73 10.30
N ILE A 209 -10.19 1.00 9.08
CA ILE A 209 -10.15 2.36 8.53
C ILE A 209 -11.07 3.23 9.40
N PRO A 210 -10.53 4.20 10.15
CA PRO A 210 -11.35 5.08 10.94
C PRO A 210 -12.15 6.02 10.04
N VAL A 211 -13.36 6.35 10.45
CA VAL A 211 -14.21 7.36 9.81
C VAL A 211 -14.64 8.30 10.92
N LEU A 212 -14.13 9.53 10.85
CA LEU A 212 -14.44 10.60 11.78
C LEU A 212 -15.20 11.70 11.04
N HIS A 213 -16.29 12.17 11.65
CA HIS A 213 -16.96 13.39 11.25
C HIS A 213 -17.00 14.35 12.43
N SER A 214 -16.32 15.48 12.30
CA SER A 214 -16.36 16.56 13.29
C SER A 214 -17.38 17.64 12.89
N SER A 215 -18.11 18.20 13.86
CA SER A 215 -18.91 19.41 13.64
C SER A 215 -18.08 20.70 13.76
N ALA A 216 -16.92 20.64 14.39
CA ALA A 216 -15.91 21.70 14.33
C ALA A 216 -15.15 21.61 12.99
N GLN A 217 -15.07 22.72 12.25
CA GLN A 217 -14.25 22.82 11.04
C GLN A 217 -12.77 22.91 11.44
N THR A 218 -12.12 21.76 11.61
CA THR A 218 -10.74 21.68 12.10
C THR A 218 -9.80 21.07 11.07
N LYS A 219 -8.59 21.62 10.96
CA LYS A 219 -7.51 21.02 10.16
C LYS A 219 -6.92 19.74 10.79
N TYR A 220 -7.27 19.47 12.05
CA TYR A 220 -6.75 18.34 12.83
C TYR A 220 -7.56 17.06 12.64
N GLU A 221 -8.57 17.05 11.76
CA GLU A 221 -9.48 15.90 11.63
C GLU A 221 -8.74 14.58 11.40
N LYS A 222 -7.71 14.55 10.54
CA LYS A 222 -6.88 13.36 10.30
C LYS A 222 -6.03 12.94 11.50
N GLU A 223 -5.53 13.90 12.27
CA GLU A 223 -4.76 13.61 13.48
C GLU A 223 -5.67 13.05 14.56
N ILE A 224 -6.82 13.68 14.77
CA ILE A 224 -7.87 13.23 15.68
C ILE A 224 -8.34 11.83 15.30
N GLU A 225 -8.57 11.58 14.01
CA GLU A 225 -9.00 10.30 13.47
C GLU A 225 -8.00 9.17 13.80
N ARG A 226 -6.71 9.39 13.54
CA ARG A 226 -5.65 8.43 13.82
C ARG A 226 -5.51 8.19 15.33
N ASP A 227 -5.46 9.26 16.11
CA ASP A 227 -5.20 9.16 17.53
C ASP A 227 -6.41 8.56 18.27
N LEU A 228 -7.65 8.88 17.87
CA LEU A 228 -8.86 8.21 18.33
C LEU A 228 -8.84 6.72 18.00
N HIS A 229 -8.43 6.35 16.79
CA HIS A 229 -8.37 4.94 16.42
C HIS A 229 -7.42 4.14 17.30
N GLN A 230 -6.28 4.74 17.67
CA GLN A 230 -5.27 4.11 18.53
C GLN A 230 -5.67 4.11 20.01
N MET A 231 -6.34 5.16 20.48
CA MET A 231 -6.59 5.42 21.90
C MET A 231 -8.09 5.50 22.22
N ILE A 232 -8.95 4.79 21.48
CA ILE A 232 -10.41 4.87 21.66
C ILE A 232 -10.86 4.45 23.07
N GLU A 233 -10.08 3.60 23.75
CA GLU A 233 -10.33 3.18 25.13
C GLU A 233 -9.93 4.25 26.15
N GLU A 234 -9.05 5.17 25.76
CA GLU A 234 -8.59 6.28 26.59
C GLU A 234 -9.48 7.52 26.44
N VAL A 235 -10.37 7.56 25.45
CA VAL A 235 -11.34 8.66 25.25
C VAL A 235 -12.74 8.17 25.57
N GLU A 236 -13.40 8.84 26.51
CA GLU A 236 -14.77 8.48 26.86
C GLU A 236 -15.76 9.10 25.88
N GLY A 237 -16.57 8.26 25.24
CA GLY A 237 -17.62 8.64 24.29
C GLY A 237 -18.83 7.74 24.43
N ILE A 238 -19.97 8.20 23.91
CA ILE A 238 -21.24 7.49 24.01
C ILE A 238 -21.37 6.55 22.82
N ARG A 239 -21.73 5.30 23.09
CA ARG A 239 -21.82 4.25 22.07
C ARG A 239 -23.26 4.05 21.63
N PHE A 240 -23.46 3.97 20.32
CA PHE A 240 -24.74 3.72 19.68
C PHE A 240 -24.63 2.54 18.70
N THR A 241 -25.66 1.71 18.67
CA THR A 241 -25.76 0.60 17.72
C THR A 241 -26.26 1.09 16.36
N GLU A 242 -27.21 2.03 16.35
CA GLU A 242 -27.83 2.55 15.14
C GLU A 242 -27.81 4.07 15.08
N PHE A 243 -27.73 4.63 13.86
CA PHE A 243 -27.83 6.08 13.65
C PHE A 243 -29.18 6.66 14.05
N LYS A 244 -30.27 5.87 14.00
CA LYS A 244 -31.59 6.30 14.48
C LYS A 244 -31.58 6.62 15.97
N ASP A 245 -30.92 5.78 16.76
CA ASP A 245 -30.77 5.99 18.19
C ASP A 245 -29.87 7.20 18.46
N LEU A 246 -28.79 7.35 17.70
CA LEU A 246 -27.90 8.50 17.79
C LEU A 246 -28.64 9.80 17.49
N GLU A 247 -29.42 9.85 16.40
CA GLU A 247 -30.21 11.04 16.03
C GLU A 247 -31.23 11.42 17.12
N ALA A 248 -31.90 10.43 17.72
CA ALA A 248 -32.91 10.66 18.76
C ALA A 248 -32.30 11.06 20.12
N LYS A 249 -31.10 10.55 20.45
CA LYS A 249 -30.50 10.68 21.79
C LYS A 249 -29.31 11.62 21.84
N ALA A 250 -28.78 12.11 20.73
CA ALA A 250 -27.57 12.95 20.75
C ALA A 250 -27.76 14.26 21.54
N GLU A 251 -28.87 14.96 21.37
CA GLU A 251 -29.18 16.17 22.13
C GLU A 251 -29.28 15.95 23.64
N PRO A 252 -30.10 15.01 24.16
CA PRO A 252 -30.15 14.76 25.62
C PRO A 252 -28.82 14.22 26.17
N SER A 253 -28.09 13.44 25.36
CA SER A 253 -26.79 12.86 25.73
C SER A 253 -25.68 13.91 25.89
N LEU A 254 -25.60 14.87 24.96
CA LEU A 254 -24.62 15.96 24.99
C LEU A 254 -25.05 17.10 25.93
N GLY A 255 -26.36 17.30 26.09
CA GLY A 255 -26.94 18.44 26.82
C GLY A 255 -26.83 19.76 26.08
N TYR A 256 -26.52 19.74 24.78
CA TYR A 256 -26.51 20.88 23.88
C TYR A 256 -26.76 20.41 22.45
N TRP A 257 -27.24 21.33 21.62
CA TRP A 257 -27.53 21.05 20.23
C TRP A 257 -27.29 22.29 19.37
N ASN A 258 -26.67 22.09 18.21
CA ASN A 258 -26.43 23.16 17.25
C ASN A 258 -26.68 22.63 15.81
N LYS A 259 -26.78 23.56 14.84
CA LYS A 259 -27.04 23.20 13.44
C LYS A 259 -25.91 22.39 12.80
N ASN A 260 -24.67 22.56 13.26
CA ASN A 260 -23.50 21.84 12.74
C ASN A 260 -23.54 20.38 13.18
N ILE A 261 -23.85 20.09 14.45
CA ILE A 261 -24.01 18.73 14.98
C ILE A 261 -25.04 17.95 14.16
N LYS A 262 -26.21 18.55 13.87
CA LYS A 262 -27.23 17.91 13.02
C LYS A 262 -26.70 17.58 11.62
N LYS A 263 -25.93 18.47 11.00
CA LYS A 263 -25.32 18.24 9.68
C LYS A 263 -24.28 17.11 9.75
N THR A 264 -23.44 17.10 10.78
CA THR A 264 -22.41 16.08 11.01
C THR A 264 -23.04 14.70 11.21
N ILE A 265 -24.12 14.60 11.99
CA ILE A 265 -24.88 13.35 12.15
C ILE A 265 -25.45 12.88 10.80
N SER A 266 -26.01 13.80 10.02
CA SER A 266 -26.57 13.48 8.71
C SER A 266 -25.51 12.98 7.73
N ALA A 267 -24.33 13.61 7.73
CA ALA A 267 -23.18 13.20 6.91
C ALA A 267 -22.67 11.82 7.32
N ALA A 268 -22.43 11.60 8.62
CA ALA A 268 -22.00 10.31 9.15
C ALA A 268 -23.02 9.19 8.88
N SER A 269 -24.33 9.49 8.98
CA SER A 269 -25.42 8.57 8.66
C SER A 269 -25.43 8.19 7.17
N SER A 270 -25.13 9.15 6.27
CA SER A 270 -25.00 8.91 4.83
C SER A 270 -23.81 8.00 4.51
N ASP A 271 -22.64 8.29 5.08
CA ASP A 271 -21.42 7.52 4.84
C ASP A 271 -21.55 6.11 5.42
N HIS A 272 -22.08 5.97 6.64
CA HIS A 272 -22.37 4.67 7.23
C HIS A 272 -23.34 3.83 6.39
N LYS A 273 -24.40 4.43 5.82
CA LYS A 273 -25.32 3.75 4.89
C LYS A 273 -24.62 3.33 3.60
N THR A 274 -23.70 4.15 3.10
CA THR A 274 -22.91 3.85 1.91
C THR A 274 -22.01 2.64 2.17
N TYR A 275 -21.28 2.63 3.28
CA TYR A 275 -20.44 1.50 3.68
C TYR A 275 -21.24 0.25 4.04
N SER A 276 -22.45 0.38 4.60
CA SER A 276 -23.33 -0.76 4.89
C SER A 276 -23.84 -1.47 3.62
N LYS A 277 -23.94 -0.74 2.50
CA LYS A 277 -24.39 -1.27 1.21
C LYS A 277 -23.23 -1.79 0.34
N ASP A 278 -22.01 -1.36 0.65
CA ASP A 278 -20.82 -1.78 -0.06
C ASP A 278 -20.48 -3.23 0.30
N LYS A 279 -20.50 -4.12 -0.70
CA LYS A 279 -20.18 -5.55 -0.52
C LYS A 279 -18.72 -5.78 -0.12
N GLU A 280 -17.86 -4.78 -0.33
CA GLU A 280 -16.43 -4.82 0.00
C GLU A 280 -16.11 -4.12 1.33
N ALA A 281 -17.09 -3.48 1.98
CA ALA A 281 -16.92 -2.83 3.27
C ALA A 281 -17.79 -3.47 4.36
N GLN A 282 -17.25 -3.56 5.56
CA GLN A 282 -17.98 -4.01 6.75
C GLN A 282 -17.72 -3.02 7.88
N ILE A 283 -18.76 -2.49 8.51
CA ILE A 283 -18.60 -1.70 9.73
C ILE A 283 -18.17 -2.63 10.87
N THR A 284 -17.09 -2.26 11.56
CA THR A 284 -16.44 -3.10 12.59
C THR A 284 -16.67 -2.63 14.01
N THR A 285 -17.07 -1.38 14.20
CA THR A 285 -17.32 -0.81 15.52
C THR A 285 -18.74 -0.29 15.64
N GLN A 286 -19.19 -0.12 16.88
CA GLN A 286 -20.34 0.75 17.17
C GLN A 286 -20.04 2.19 16.75
N ILE A 287 -21.10 3.00 16.69
CA ILE A 287 -21.00 4.42 16.40
C ILE A 287 -20.70 5.14 17.72
N TYR A 288 -19.63 5.91 17.75
CA TYR A 288 -19.24 6.70 18.91
C TYR A 288 -19.63 8.15 18.70
N LEU A 289 -20.22 8.76 19.72
CA LEU A 289 -20.47 10.19 19.82
C LEU A 289 -19.56 10.76 20.92
N PHE A 290 -18.69 11.68 20.52
CA PHE A 290 -17.78 12.37 21.42
C PHE A 290 -18.19 13.83 21.57
N PRO A 291 -18.32 14.35 22.80
CA PRO A 291 -18.45 15.77 23.02
C PRO A 291 -17.14 16.47 22.65
N MET A 292 -17.26 17.60 21.95
CA MET A 292 -16.12 18.40 21.50
C MET A 292 -16.30 19.86 21.96
N ILE A 293 -15.22 20.49 22.39
CA ILE A 293 -15.21 21.93 22.71
C ILE A 293 -14.13 22.60 21.87
N GLN A 294 -14.50 23.67 21.18
CA GLN A 294 -13.58 24.56 20.48
C GLN A 294 -13.48 25.86 21.26
N MET A 295 -12.26 26.23 21.66
CA MET A 295 -11.97 27.45 22.40
C MET A 295 -11.18 28.40 21.51
N PHE A 296 -11.72 29.60 21.31
CA PHE A 296 -11.06 30.67 20.56
C PHE A 296 -10.28 31.53 21.54
N CYS A 297 -8.96 31.55 21.38
CA CYS A 297 -8.05 32.20 22.29
C CYS A 297 -7.32 33.36 21.60
N GLU A 298 -7.07 34.42 22.36
CA GLU A 298 -6.30 35.58 21.88
C GLU A 298 -5.30 36.01 22.95
N THR A 299 -4.03 36.05 22.56
CA THR A 299 -2.91 36.48 23.41
C THR A 299 -2.95 38.00 23.63
N LYS A 300 -2.28 38.51 24.67
CA LYS A 300 -2.09 39.95 24.90
C LYS A 300 -1.45 40.68 23.73
N LYS A 301 -0.70 39.94 22.90
CA LYS A 301 -0.01 40.46 21.70
C LYS A 301 -0.86 40.35 20.42
N GLY A 302 -2.14 39.96 20.54
CA GLY A 302 -3.08 39.87 19.43
C GLY A 302 -2.96 38.62 18.56
N ALA A 303 -2.06 37.68 18.91
CA ALA A 303 -2.01 36.39 18.23
C ALA A 303 -3.24 35.57 18.62
N LYS A 304 -3.98 35.09 17.61
CA LYS A 304 -5.19 34.27 17.76
C LYS A 304 -4.85 32.80 17.51
N PHE A 305 -5.43 31.94 18.33
CA PHE A 305 -5.27 30.49 18.21
C PHE A 305 -6.50 29.78 18.74
N GLU A 306 -6.60 28.50 18.45
CA GLU A 306 -7.72 27.65 18.80
C GLU A 306 -7.22 26.42 19.55
N ILE A 307 -8.02 26.00 20.52
CA ILE A 307 -7.84 24.76 21.27
C ILE A 307 -9.08 23.91 21.03
N TYR A 308 -8.89 22.66 20.64
CA TYR A 308 -9.95 21.68 20.49
C TYR A 308 -9.80 20.63 21.57
N SER A 309 -10.88 20.35 22.29
CA SER A 309 -10.97 19.25 23.24
C SER A 309 -11.98 18.23 22.75
N LEU A 310 -11.66 16.94 22.89
CA LEU A 310 -12.54 15.84 22.49
C LEU A 310 -12.60 14.76 23.59
N GLY A 311 -13.80 14.46 24.09
CA GLY A 311 -14.02 13.44 25.14
C GLY A 311 -14.71 14.00 26.39
N SER A 312 -14.91 13.16 27.40
CA SER A 312 -15.61 13.53 28.64
C SER A 312 -14.79 14.40 29.59
N ALA A 313 -15.40 14.87 30.67
CA ALA A 313 -14.72 15.55 31.76
C ALA A 313 -13.61 14.71 32.41
N ASN A 314 -13.75 13.38 32.44
CA ASN A 314 -12.76 12.50 33.03
C ASN A 314 -11.61 12.21 32.07
N LYS A 315 -11.93 12.01 30.79
CA LYS A 315 -11.00 11.52 29.78
C LYS A 315 -11.23 12.22 28.43
N PHE A 316 -10.30 13.11 28.09
CA PHE A 316 -10.34 13.89 26.86
C PHE A 316 -8.96 14.16 26.28
N MET A 317 -8.94 14.34 24.96
CA MET A 317 -7.78 14.72 24.16
C MET A 317 -7.80 16.21 23.83
N ILE A 318 -6.63 16.77 23.53
CA ILE A 318 -6.47 18.19 23.22
C ILE A 318 -5.64 18.37 21.95
N TYR A 319 -6.06 19.30 21.09
CA TYR A 319 -5.36 19.70 19.87
C TYR A 319 -5.34 21.23 19.80
N SER A 320 -4.31 21.81 19.20
CA SER A 320 -4.22 23.28 19.08
C SER A 320 -3.37 23.70 17.89
N ASN A 321 -3.71 24.85 17.33
CA ASN A 321 -2.94 25.53 16.28
C ASN A 321 -1.98 26.60 16.80
N PHE A 322 -1.76 26.64 18.13
CA PHE A 322 -0.92 27.63 18.78
C PHE A 322 0.49 27.68 18.21
#